data_AF-A0A3M0DGY7-F1
#
_entry.id   AF-A0A3M0DGY7-F1
#
_cell.length_a   1.000
_cell.length_b   1.000
_cell.length_c   1.000
_cell.angle_alpha   90.00
_cell.angle_beta   90.00
_cell.angle_gamma   90.00
#
_symmetry.space_group_name_H-M   'P 1'
#
loop_
_entity.id
_entity.type
_entity.pdbx_description
1 polymer ?
#
loop_
_entity_poly.entity_id
_entity_poly.type
_entity_poly.pdbx_seq_one_letter_code
_entity_poly.pdbx_strand_id
1 'polypeptide(L)' 'MSDLPSPSRLFRGLTLLSVGGLVLVVLGAATVAILAEFAKTWRWYFRMEQAMALATPVTLVLLGLSLVGLIGVVALADRT' A
#
# COMPACT_ATOMS: atom_id res chain seq x y z
N MET A 1 -3.02 -1.68 -33.29
CA MET A 1 -1.89 -1.93 -32.37
C MET A 1 -2.21 -1.20 -31.09
N SER A 2 -2.34 -1.89 -29.96
CA SER A 2 -2.63 -1.27 -28.66
C SER A 2 -1.45 -0.37 -28.25
N ASP A 3 -1.70 0.93 -28.05
CA ASP A 3 -0.73 1.86 -27.51
C ASP A 3 -0.30 1.41 -26.10
N LEU A 4 0.87 0.79 -26.01
CA LEU A 4 1.45 0.45 -24.72
C LEU A 4 1.84 1.74 -23.99
N PRO A 5 1.47 1.91 -22.70
CA PRO A 5 1.80 3.11 -21.95
C PRO A 5 3.33 3.29 -21.86
N SER A 6 3.78 4.55 -21.90
CA SER A 6 5.20 4.86 -21.79
C SER A 6 5.77 4.35 -20.46
N PRO A 7 7.03 3.88 -20.42
CA PRO A 7 7.67 3.37 -19.20
C PRO A 7 7.58 4.35 -18.02
N SER A 8 7.73 5.66 -18.27
CA SER A 8 7.57 6.71 -17.27
C SER A 8 6.15 6.75 -16.65
N ARG A 9 5.11 6.57 -17.48
CA ARG A 9 3.71 6.48 -17.01
C ARG A 9 3.47 5.21 -16.19
N LEU A 10 4.10 4.10 -16.57
CA LEU A 10 4.01 2.85 -15.81
C LEU A 10 4.60 2.99 -14.40
N PHE A 11 5.82 3.51 -14.26
CA PHE A 11 6.43 3.68 -12.93
C PHE A 11 5.70 4.71 -12.07
N ARG A 12 5.18 5.79 -12.68
CA ARG A 12 4.34 6.77 -11.96
C ARG A 12 3.03 6.14 -11.49
N GLY A 13 2.36 5.37 -12.35
CA GLY A 13 1.16 4.62 -12.00
C GLY A 13 1.41 3.61 -10.88
N LEU A 14 2.48 2.83 -10.98
CA LEU A 14 2.92 1.88 -9.96
C LEU A 14 3.14 2.57 -8.61
N THR A 15 3.84 3.70 -8.61
CA THR A 15 4.11 4.49 -7.40
C THR A 15 2.81 4.99 -6.78
N LEU A 16 1.92 5.60 -7.57
CA LEU A 16 0.67 6.15 -7.05
C LEU A 16 -0.25 5.05 -6.51
N LEU A 17 -0.36 3.91 -7.21
CA LEU A 17 -1.18 2.79 -6.78
C LEU A 17 -0.63 2.12 -5.52
N SER A 18 0.69 1.92 -5.44
CA SER A 18 1.32 1.32 -4.26
C SER A 18 1.22 2.21 -3.03
N VAL A 19 1.49 3.52 -3.16
CA VAL A 19 1.34 4.49 -2.07
C VAL A 19 -0.12 4.65 -1.66
N GLY A 20 -1.05 4.74 -2.62
CA GLY A 20 -2.48 4.76 -2.34
C GLY A 20 -2.94 3.49 -1.62
N GLY A 21 -2.45 2.33 -2.05
CA GLY A 21 -2.67 1.05 -1.36
C GLY A 21 -2.16 1.05 0.07
N LEU A 22 -0.95 1.57 0.32
CA LEU A 22 -0.38 1.69 1.67
C LEU A 22 -1.28 2.53 2.58
N VAL A 23 -1.77 3.67 2.09
CA VAL A 23 -2.70 4.52 2.83
C VAL A 23 -3.98 3.75 3.19
N LEU A 24 -4.55 3.01 2.23
CA LEU A 24 -5.76 2.21 2.48
C LEU A 24 -5.53 1.10 3.50
N VAL A 25 -4.38 0.42 3.46
CA VAL A 25 -4.02 -0.61 4.44
C VAL A 25 -3.92 0.00 5.84
N VAL A 26 -3.24 1.13 5.98
CA VAL A 26 -3.11 1.85 7.26
C VAL A 26 -4.49 2.27 7.78
N LEU A 27 -5.33 2.86 6.94
CA LEU A 27 -6.69 3.28 7.34
C LEU A 27 -7.55 2.08 7.76
N GLY A 28 -7.47 0.96 7.04
CA GLY A 28 -8.18 -0.27 7.38
C GLY A 28 -7.73 -0.82 8.74
N ALA A 29 -6.42 -0.99 8.95
CA ALA A 29 -5.88 -1.47 10.21
C ALA A 29 -6.20 -0.53 11.38
N ALA A 30 -6.08 0.79 11.18
CA ALA A 30 -6.42 1.80 12.18
C ALA A 30 -7.90 1.74 12.56
N THR A 31 -8.80 1.56 11.58
CA THR A 31 -10.24 1.42 11.85
C THR A 31 -10.53 0.23 12.75
N VAL A 32 -9.92 -0.94 12.47
CA VAL A 32 -10.09 -2.14 13.31
C VAL A 32 -9.53 -1.92 14.72
N ALA A 33 -8.37 -1.28 14.83
CA ALA A 33 -7.76 -0.97 16.12
C ALA A 33 -8.65 -0.03 16.96
N ILE A 34 -9.18 1.03 16.35
CA ILE A 34 -10.11 1.97 16.99
C ILE A 34 -11.38 1.24 17.47
N LEU A 35 -11.97 0.39 16.62
CA LEU A 35 -13.15 -0.40 17.01
C LEU A 35 -12.86 -1.36 18.15
N ALA A 36 -11.67 -1.97 18.17
CA ALA A 36 -11.27 -2.84 19.26
C ALA A 36 -11.12 -2.09 20.59
N GLU A 37 -10.54 -0.91 20.56
CA GLU A 37 -10.40 -0.05 21.74
C GLU A 37 -11.74 0.46 22.26
N PHE A 38 -12.70 0.76 21.37
CA PHE A 38 -14.05 1.13 21.79
C PHE A 38 -14.84 -0.04 22.37
N ALA A 39 -14.75 -1.22 21.74
CA ALA A 39 -15.53 -2.38 22.16
C ALA A 39 -14.97 -3.06 23.42
N LYS A 40 -13.65 -3.03 23.63
CA LYS A 40 -12.94 -3.63 24.78
C LYS A 40 -13.29 -5.09 25.06
N THR A 41 -13.52 -5.86 24.00
CA THR A 41 -13.78 -7.30 24.11
C THR A 41 -12.65 -8.09 23.48
N TRP A 42 -12.36 -9.26 24.05
CA TRP A 42 -11.39 -10.20 23.51
C TRP A 42 -11.59 -10.52 22.04
N ARG A 43 -12.84 -10.67 21.59
CA ARG A 43 -13.15 -10.94 20.17
C ARG A 43 -12.62 -9.83 19.24
N TRP A 44 -12.72 -8.58 19.66
CA TRP A 44 -12.24 -7.47 18.85
C TRP A 44 -10.72 -7.30 18.91
N TYR A 45 -10.08 -7.61 20.04
CA TYR A 45 -8.62 -7.67 20.11
C TYR A 45 -8.05 -8.76 19.18
N PHE A 46 -8.66 -9.95 19.11
CA PHE A 46 -8.26 -10.98 18.14
C PHE A 46 -8.45 -10.53 16.68
N ARG A 47 -9.52 -9.79 16.38
CA ARG A 47 -9.73 -9.23 15.03
C ARG A 47 -8.67 -8.19 14.68
N MET A 48 -8.23 -7.39 15.65
CA MET A 48 -7.11 -6.46 15.49
C MET A 48 -5.81 -7.22 15.18
N GLU A 49 -5.49 -8.26 15.95
CA GLU A 49 -4.31 -9.11 15.68
C GLU A 49 -4.35 -9.73 14.28
N GLN A 50 -5.50 -10.29 13.87
CA GLN A 50 -5.68 -10.83 12.52
C GLN A 50 -5.53 -9.77 11.43
N ALA A 51 -6.07 -8.57 11.67
CA ALA A 51 -5.91 -7.45 10.74
C ALA A 51 -4.44 -7.04 10.62
N MET A 52 -3.68 -6.96 11.71
CA MET A 52 -2.25 -6.65 11.69
C MET A 52 -1.42 -7.75 11.02
N ALA A 53 -1.75 -9.02 11.28
CA ALA A 53 -1.11 -10.17 10.65
C ALA A 53 -1.28 -10.17 9.12
N LEU A 54 -2.45 -9.73 8.62
CA LEU A 54 -2.69 -9.58 7.18
C LEU A 54 -2.09 -8.28 6.61
N ALA A 55 -2.20 -7.17 7.33
CA ALA A 55 -1.70 -5.87 6.89
C ALA A 55 -0.18 -5.87 6.71
N THR A 56 0.57 -6.57 7.57
CA THR A 56 2.03 -6.60 7.56
C THR A 56 2.63 -7.09 6.22
N PRO A 57 2.34 -8.31 5.74
CA PRO A 57 2.88 -8.78 4.46
C PRO A 57 2.41 -7.93 3.28
N VAL A 58 1.16 -7.46 3.29
CA VAL A 58 0.62 -6.58 2.24
C VAL A 58 1.39 -5.26 2.20
N THR A 59 1.64 -4.66 3.36
CA THR A 59 2.43 -3.43 3.50
C THR A 59 3.84 -3.62 2.95
N LEU A 60 4.51 -4.74 3.27
CA LEU A 60 5.86 -5.02 2.76
C LEU A 60 5.89 -5.10 1.22
N VAL A 61 4.91 -5.77 0.61
CA VAL A 61 4.81 -5.85 -0.85
C VAL A 61 4.60 -4.46 -1.45
N LEU A 62 3.62 -3.70 -0.93
CA LEU A 62 3.31 -2.37 -1.45
C LEU A 62 4.48 -1.39 -1.24
N LEU A 63 5.21 -1.50 -0.14
CA LEU A 63 6.42 -0.72 0.12
C LEU A 63 7.54 -1.09 -0.86
N GLY A 64 7.73 -2.37 -1.16
CA GLY A 64 8.66 -2.80 -2.19
C GLY A 64 8.30 -2.22 -3.56
N LEU A 65 7.02 -2.28 -3.94
CA LEU A 65 6.52 -1.73 -5.20
C LEU A 65 6.65 -0.20 -5.26
N SER A 66 6.44 0.51 -4.15
CA SER A 66 6.58 1.96 -4.12
C SER A 66 8.03 2.38 -4.27
N LEU A 67 8.98 1.67 -3.65
CA LEU A 67 10.42 1.90 -3.86
C LEU A 67 10.82 1.67 -5.31
N VAL A 68 10.42 0.54 -5.91
CA VAL A 68 10.69 0.26 -7.33
C VAL A 68 10.08 1.33 -8.24
N GLY A 69 8.84 1.75 -7.96
CA GLY A 69 8.16 2.82 -8.67
C GLY A 69 8.93 4.14 -8.61
N LEU A 70 9.31 4.58 -7.40
CA LEU A 70 10.04 5.83 -7.18
C LEU A 70 11.42 5.82 -7.85
N ILE A 71 12.18 4.73 -7.68
CA ILE A 71 13.49 4.56 -8.32
C ILE A 71 13.33 4.63 -9.84
N GLY A 72 12.32 3.96 -10.39
CA GLY A 72 12.03 3.98 -11.83
C GLY A 72 11.66 5.37 -12.35
N VAL A 73 10.85 6.14 -11.60
CA VAL A 73 10.52 7.53 -11.96
C VAL A 73 11.78 8.40 -12.00
N VAL A 74 12.64 8.31 -10.99
CA VAL A 74 13.88 9.10 -10.93
C VAL A 74 14.84 8.69 -12.05
N ALA A 75 15.04 7.39 -12.27
CA ALA A 75 15.95 6.88 -13.29
C ALA A 75 15.54 7.25 -14.73
N LEU A 76 14.25 7.53 -14.97
CA LEU A 76 13.72 7.93 -16.27
C LEU A 76 13.46 9.44 -16.38
N ALA A 77 13.68 10.22 -15.32
CA ALA A 77 13.36 11.65 -15.30
C ALA A 77 14.10 12.45 -16.38
N ASP A 78 15.35 12.10 -16.68
CA ASP A 78 16.16 12.78 -17.71
C ASP A 78 15.88 12.28 -19.14
N ARG A 79 15.03 11.25 -19.31
CA ARG A 79 14.71 10.63 -20.60
C ARG A 79 13.30 10.96 -21.11
N THR A 80 12.59 11.85 -20.42
CA THR A 80 11.26 12.35 -20.76
C THR A 80 11.31 13.83 -21.05
#